data_AF-A0A7I8C1T3-F1
#
_entry.id   AF-A0A7I8C1T3-F1
#
_cell.length_a   1.000
_cell.length_b   1.000
_cell.length_c   1.000
_cell.angle_alpha   90.00
_cell.angle_beta   90.00
_cell.angle_gamma   90.00
#
_symmetry.space_group_name_H-M   'P 1'
#
loop_
_entity.id
_entity.type
_entity.pdbx_description
1 polymer ?
#
loop_
_entity_poly.entity_id
_entity_poly.type
_entity_poly.pdbx_seq_one_letter_code
_entity_poly.pdbx_strand_id
1 'polypeptide(L)'
;MRSFAAESGELPIRVMVTVAAAFDGACPHLQPDMRCGAYDARPNVCRIYPAEVNPFIELMPAHKACPPEAWAADRPSFLKGGRIVDSITADLIQNSREAAVRDVPVKERLCGNAGFRTASLANEGFVTYTLPPRAMLDELRRALNPAAPATQAVPWRILSNRRTTIDTLNSVGAHSEMHTALLPTEGYIPLFEAN
;
A
#
# COMPACT_ATOMS: atom_id res chain seq x y z
N MET A 1 -0.37 -14.43 0.34
CA MET A 1 -1.17 -13.46 1.15
C MET A 1 -0.34 -12.19 1.35
N ARG A 2 -0.86 -10.97 1.06
CA ARG A 2 -0.09 -9.70 1.02
C ARG A 2 -0.06 -8.93 2.34
N SER A 3 -0.20 -9.63 3.45
CA SER A 3 -0.30 -9.01 4.77
C SER A 3 0.00 -10.05 5.84
N PHE A 4 0.39 -9.61 7.04
CA PHE A 4 0.74 -10.47 8.16
C PHE A 4 -0.39 -10.54 9.19
N ALA A 5 -0.33 -11.55 10.07
CA ALA A 5 -1.28 -11.75 11.15
C ALA A 5 -0.91 -10.85 12.34
N ALA A 6 -1.91 -10.33 13.03
CA ALA A 6 -1.73 -9.59 14.27
C ALA A 6 -2.99 -9.72 15.13
N GLU A 7 -2.97 -9.13 16.33
CA GLU A 7 -4.10 -9.09 17.24
C GLU A 7 -4.46 -7.65 17.58
N SER A 8 -5.74 -7.36 17.72
CA SER A 8 -6.23 -6.13 18.33
C SER A 8 -7.15 -6.51 19.47
N GLY A 9 -6.71 -6.29 20.71
CA GLY A 9 -7.39 -6.86 21.88
C GLY A 9 -7.53 -8.38 21.73
N GLU A 10 -8.76 -8.88 21.73
CA GLU A 10 -9.09 -10.31 21.56
C GLU A 10 -9.33 -10.71 20.10
N LEU A 11 -9.32 -9.76 19.16
CA LEU A 11 -9.65 -9.99 17.76
C LEU A 11 -8.40 -10.28 16.91
N PRO A 12 -8.30 -11.45 16.27
CA PRO A 12 -7.28 -11.70 15.24
C PRO A 12 -7.55 -10.84 14.01
N ILE A 13 -6.52 -10.12 13.55
CA ILE A 13 -6.59 -9.24 12.40
C ILE A 13 -5.49 -9.55 11.38
N ARG A 14 -5.60 -8.89 10.22
CA ARG A 14 -4.61 -8.96 9.16
C ARG A 14 -4.20 -7.55 8.75
N VAL A 15 -2.91 -7.24 8.88
CA VAL A 15 -2.39 -5.90 8.64
C VAL A 15 -1.71 -5.83 7.28
N MET A 16 -2.16 -4.89 6.45
CA MET A 16 -1.56 -4.54 5.16
C MET A 16 -0.75 -3.26 5.30
N VAL A 17 0.48 -3.28 4.77
CA VAL A 17 1.39 -2.13 4.83
C VAL A 17 1.83 -1.74 3.42
N THR A 18 1.66 -0.46 3.12
CA THR A 18 2.19 0.18 1.92
C THR A 18 3.33 1.10 2.34
N VAL A 19 4.51 0.87 1.77
CA VAL A 19 5.65 1.78 1.92
C VAL A 19 5.68 2.66 0.69
N ALA A 20 5.58 3.97 0.88
CA ALA A 20 5.62 4.95 -0.19
C ALA A 20 6.67 6.02 0.13
N ALA A 21 7.30 6.53 -0.93
CA ALA A 21 8.07 7.77 -0.83
C ALA A 21 7.13 8.93 -1.17
N ALA A 22 7.12 9.95 -0.32
CA ALA A 22 6.43 11.20 -0.59
C ALA A 22 7.44 12.24 -1.09
N PHE A 23 7.04 13.01 -2.10
CA PHE A 23 7.84 14.08 -2.68
C PHE A 23 6.94 15.30 -2.87
N ASP A 24 7.52 16.49 -2.70
CA ASP A 24 6.84 17.72 -3.11
C ASP A 24 6.88 17.82 -4.64
N GLY A 25 5.71 17.93 -5.27
CA GLY A 25 5.59 18.01 -6.72
C GLY A 25 5.74 16.68 -7.46
N ALA A 26 6.30 16.73 -8.66
CA ALA A 26 6.45 15.56 -9.52
C ALA A 26 7.54 14.60 -9.01
N CYS A 27 7.42 13.31 -9.37
CA CYS A 27 8.46 12.32 -9.10
C CYS A 27 9.83 12.80 -9.62
N PRO A 28 10.92 12.72 -8.84
CA PRO A 28 12.26 13.16 -9.27
C PRO A 28 12.82 12.41 -10.49
N HIS A 29 12.23 11.26 -10.83
CA HIS A 29 12.60 10.49 -12.02
C HIS A 29 11.76 10.83 -13.25
N LEU A 30 10.75 11.71 -13.14
CA LEU A 30 9.93 12.14 -14.28
C LEU A 30 10.76 13.06 -15.19
N GLN A 31 10.85 12.69 -16.46
CA GLN A 31 11.59 13.45 -17.47
C GLN A 31 10.70 14.53 -18.13
N PRO A 32 11.29 15.51 -18.84
CA PRO A 32 10.53 16.57 -19.52
C PRO A 32 9.50 16.07 -20.54
N ASP A 33 9.69 14.86 -21.09
CA ASP A 33 8.77 14.20 -22.01
C ASP A 33 7.68 13.36 -21.31
N MET A 34 7.51 13.52 -20.00
CA MET A 34 6.57 12.81 -19.14
C MET A 34 6.81 11.29 -19.03
N ARG A 35 8.01 10.81 -19.40
CA ARG A 35 8.42 9.41 -19.20
C ARG A 35 9.24 9.25 -17.93
N CYS A 36 9.18 8.07 -17.32
CA CYS A 36 10.02 7.77 -16.16
C CYS A 36 11.45 7.44 -16.61
N GLY A 37 12.43 8.20 -16.14
CA GLY A 37 13.85 7.95 -16.39
C GLY A 37 14.44 6.78 -15.59
N ALA A 38 13.66 6.14 -14.72
CA ALA A 38 14.11 5.02 -13.87
C ALA A 38 13.45 3.68 -14.25
N TYR A 39 12.89 3.57 -15.45
CA TYR A 39 12.15 2.37 -15.86
C TYR A 39 12.97 1.07 -15.77
N ASP A 40 14.24 1.09 -16.18
CA ASP A 40 15.08 -0.11 -16.17
C ASP A 40 15.48 -0.51 -14.74
N ALA A 41 15.62 0.46 -13.84
CA ALA A 41 15.93 0.23 -12.43
C ALA A 41 14.70 -0.19 -11.60
N ARG A 42 13.49 0.21 -12.02
CA ARG A 42 12.23 -0.02 -11.27
C ARG A 42 11.08 -0.49 -12.18
N PRO A 43 11.24 -1.61 -12.89
CA PRO A 43 10.26 -2.03 -13.87
C PRO A 43 8.91 -2.43 -13.23
N ASN A 44 8.92 -2.97 -12.01
CA ASN A 44 7.70 -3.43 -11.32
C ASN A 44 6.84 -2.32 -10.70
N VAL A 45 7.22 -1.04 -10.85
CA VAL A 45 6.52 0.11 -10.24
C VAL A 45 6.02 1.07 -11.30
N CYS A 46 6.93 1.59 -12.13
CA CYS A 46 6.56 2.65 -13.07
C CYS A 46 6.05 2.08 -14.41
N ARG A 47 6.56 0.94 -14.89
CA ARG A 47 6.13 0.35 -16.19
C ARG A 47 4.78 -0.36 -16.10
N ILE A 48 4.38 -0.76 -14.90
CA ILE A 48 3.05 -1.34 -14.66
C ILE A 48 1.95 -0.29 -14.62
N TYR A 49 2.23 1.02 -14.64
CA TYR A 49 1.22 2.04 -14.86
C TYR A 49 1.03 2.25 -16.37
N PRO A 50 -0.19 2.29 -16.92
CA PRO A 50 -1.51 2.44 -16.27
C PRO A 50 -2.21 1.11 -15.90
N ALA A 51 -1.51 -0.01 -16.04
CA ALA A 51 -2.04 -1.34 -15.84
C ALA A 51 -2.63 -1.51 -14.43
N GLU A 52 -3.82 -2.10 -14.35
CA GLU A 52 -4.45 -2.38 -13.07
C GLU A 52 -3.81 -3.63 -12.45
N VAL A 53 -3.05 -3.43 -11.37
CA VAL A 53 -2.33 -4.53 -10.69
C VAL A 53 -3.28 -5.34 -9.82
N ASN A 54 -4.38 -4.75 -9.35
CA ASN A 54 -5.38 -5.49 -8.58
C ASN A 54 -6.20 -6.39 -9.53
N PRO A 55 -6.12 -7.74 -9.42
CA PRO A 55 -6.84 -8.63 -10.32
C PRO A 55 -8.36 -8.54 -10.21
N PHE A 56 -8.87 -7.87 -9.17
CA PHE A 56 -10.31 -7.70 -8.92
C PHE A 56 -10.86 -6.35 -9.41
N ILE A 57 -9.99 -5.48 -9.93
CA ILE A 57 -10.40 -4.21 -10.52
C ILE A 57 -10.18 -4.33 -12.03
N GLU A 58 -11.23 -4.05 -12.79
CA GLU A 58 -11.11 -4.02 -14.24
C GLU A 58 -10.32 -2.78 -14.68
N LEU A 59 -9.38 -2.97 -15.61
CA LEU A 59 -8.71 -1.85 -16.25
C LEU A 59 -9.69 -1.14 -17.20
N MET A 60 -10.21 0.01 -16.78
CA MET A 60 -11.06 0.87 -17.61
C MET A 60 -10.25 2.05 -18.15
N PRO A 61 -9.95 2.10 -19.47
CA PRO A 61 -9.22 3.22 -20.09
C PRO A 61 -9.79 4.61 -19.77
N ALA A 62 -11.13 4.71 -19.72
CA ALA A 62 -11.84 5.95 -19.41
C ALA A 62 -11.55 6.51 -18.01
N HIS A 63 -11.04 5.68 -17.08
CA HIS A 63 -10.68 6.08 -15.72
C HIS A 63 -9.17 6.35 -15.56
N LYS A 64 -8.42 6.39 -16.66
CA LYS A 64 -6.98 6.64 -16.65
C LYS A 64 -6.66 8.02 -17.21
N ALA A 65 -5.58 8.61 -16.71
CA ALA A 65 -5.08 9.90 -17.18
C ALA A 65 -4.39 9.82 -18.56
N CYS A 66 -4.11 8.60 -19.05
CA CYS A 66 -3.56 8.39 -20.38
C CYS A 66 -4.55 8.89 -21.44
N PRO A 67 -4.08 9.63 -22.46
CA PRO A 67 -4.98 10.24 -23.43
C PRO A 67 -5.62 9.18 -24.35
N PRO A 68 -6.78 9.48 -24.99
CA PRO A 68 -7.53 8.49 -25.78
C PRO A 68 -6.71 7.79 -26.87
N GLU A 69 -5.78 8.49 -27.52
CA GLU A 69 -4.90 7.96 -28.57
C GLU A 69 -3.93 6.87 -28.09
N ALA A 70 -3.69 6.77 -26.77
CA ALA A 70 -2.92 5.67 -26.19
C ALA A 70 -3.69 4.33 -26.24
N TRP A 71 -5.01 4.40 -26.41
CA TRP A 71 -5.93 3.26 -26.42
C TRP A 71 -6.52 2.97 -27.81
N ALA A 72 -6.07 3.70 -28.83
CA ALA A 72 -6.57 3.56 -30.19
C ALA A 72 -6.27 2.17 -30.78
N ALA A 73 -7.16 1.68 -31.65
CA ALA A 73 -7.09 0.34 -32.23
C ALA A 73 -5.88 0.13 -33.16
N ASP A 74 -5.25 1.21 -33.62
CA ASP A 74 -4.01 1.20 -34.41
C ASP A 74 -2.74 1.08 -33.55
N ARG A 75 -2.88 1.08 -32.21
CA ARG A 75 -1.80 0.76 -31.27
C ARG A 75 -1.68 -0.76 -31.07
N PRO A 76 -0.50 -1.26 -30.66
CA PRO A 76 -0.36 -2.65 -30.23
C PRO A 76 -1.43 -3.01 -29.19
N SER A 77 -2.02 -4.19 -29.32
CA SER A 77 -3.06 -4.63 -28.38
C SER A 77 -2.50 -4.70 -26.96
N PHE A 78 -2.98 -3.81 -26.10
CA PHE A 78 -2.63 -3.79 -24.67
C PHE A 78 -3.67 -4.53 -23.83
N LEU A 79 -4.96 -4.39 -24.19
CA LEU A 79 -6.11 -4.95 -23.50
C LEU A 79 -6.99 -5.73 -24.51
N LYS A 80 -7.42 -6.95 -24.16
CA LYS A 80 -8.41 -7.73 -24.92
C LYS A 80 -9.39 -8.40 -23.97
N GLY A 81 -10.68 -8.10 -24.10
CA GLY A 81 -11.72 -8.65 -23.22
C GLY A 81 -11.45 -8.40 -21.73
N GLY A 82 -11.06 -7.18 -21.37
CA GLY A 82 -10.75 -6.79 -19.98
C GLY A 82 -9.43 -7.34 -19.42
N ARG A 83 -8.66 -8.10 -20.22
CA ARG A 83 -7.37 -8.69 -19.80
C ARG A 83 -6.20 -8.05 -20.51
N ILE A 84 -5.13 -7.81 -19.76
CA ILE A 84 -3.87 -7.32 -20.31
C ILE A 84 -3.24 -8.43 -21.15
N VAL A 85 -2.99 -8.14 -22.44
CA VAL A 85 -2.39 -9.08 -23.40
C VAL A 85 -0.97 -8.71 -23.80
N ASP A 86 -0.50 -7.52 -23.41
CA ASP A 86 0.91 -7.18 -23.48
C ASP A 86 1.71 -8.05 -22.51
N SER A 87 2.57 -8.93 -23.04
CA SER A 87 3.27 -9.95 -22.26
C SER A 87 4.23 -9.35 -21.24
N ILE A 88 4.97 -8.30 -21.63
CA ILE A 88 5.91 -7.62 -20.73
C ILE A 88 5.16 -7.04 -19.52
N THR A 89 4.06 -6.35 -19.75
CA THR A 89 3.26 -5.78 -18.66
C THR A 89 2.62 -6.86 -17.80
N ALA A 90 2.12 -7.94 -18.41
CA ALA A 90 1.56 -9.07 -17.68
C ALA A 90 2.60 -9.72 -16.73
N ASP A 91 3.82 -9.92 -17.21
CA ASP A 91 4.92 -10.46 -16.41
C ASP A 91 5.32 -9.51 -15.28
N LEU A 92 5.41 -8.22 -15.54
CA LEU A 92 5.71 -7.21 -14.52
C LEU A 92 4.64 -7.12 -13.44
N ILE A 93 3.36 -7.29 -13.80
CA ILE A 93 2.25 -7.37 -12.83
C ILE A 93 2.41 -8.58 -11.92
N GLN A 94 2.71 -9.76 -12.48
CA GLN A 94 2.92 -10.96 -11.68
C GLN A 94 4.13 -10.80 -10.76
N ASN A 95 5.25 -10.32 -11.30
CA ASN A 95 6.45 -10.03 -10.50
C ASN A 95 6.18 -9.03 -9.37
N SER A 96 5.37 -8.00 -9.62
CA SER A 96 4.95 -7.02 -8.61
C SER A 96 4.09 -7.66 -7.51
N ARG A 97 3.14 -8.52 -7.89
CA ARG A 97 2.28 -9.25 -6.92
C ARG A 97 3.08 -10.22 -6.07
N GLU A 98 3.99 -10.98 -6.67
CA GLU A 98 4.86 -11.89 -5.94
C GLU A 98 5.82 -11.15 -5.01
N ALA A 99 6.41 -10.04 -5.47
CA ALA A 99 7.23 -9.19 -4.62
C ALA A 99 6.44 -8.70 -3.40
N ALA A 100 5.19 -8.25 -3.61
CA ALA A 100 4.33 -7.83 -2.52
C ALA A 100 4.02 -8.94 -1.50
N VAL A 101 4.06 -10.22 -1.90
CA VAL A 101 3.96 -11.37 -0.98
C VAL A 101 5.29 -11.63 -0.28
N ARG A 102 6.41 -11.63 -1.01
CA ARG A 102 7.76 -11.81 -0.46
C ARG A 102 8.13 -10.73 0.57
N ASP A 103 7.61 -9.51 0.39
CA ASP A 103 7.91 -8.37 1.26
C ASP A 103 7.15 -8.40 2.60
N VAL A 104 6.17 -9.30 2.79
CA VAL A 104 5.33 -9.31 4.00
C VAL A 104 6.14 -9.42 5.29
N PRO A 105 7.10 -10.36 5.44
CA PRO A 105 7.90 -10.45 6.67
C PRO A 105 8.79 -9.22 6.90
N VAL A 106 9.25 -8.56 5.82
CA VAL A 106 10.04 -7.33 5.92
C VAL A 106 9.17 -6.18 6.43
N LYS A 107 7.93 -6.06 5.93
CA LYS A 107 6.98 -5.03 6.36
C LYS A 107 6.54 -5.22 7.81
N GLU A 108 6.34 -6.46 8.23
CA GLU A 108 6.05 -6.81 9.63
C GLU A 108 7.20 -6.35 10.55
N ARG A 109 8.44 -6.72 10.22
CA ARG A 109 9.63 -6.27 10.98
C ARG A 109 9.81 -4.77 10.95
N LEU A 110 9.54 -4.11 9.83
CA LEU A 110 9.58 -2.65 9.72
C LEU A 110 8.62 -2.00 10.72
N CYS A 111 7.37 -2.46 10.76
CA CYS A 111 6.38 -1.96 11.72
C CYS A 111 6.81 -2.22 13.16
N GLY A 112 7.29 -3.44 13.47
CA GLY A 112 7.81 -3.77 14.80
C GLY A 112 8.94 -2.86 15.23
N ASN A 113 9.99 -2.73 14.41
CA ASN A 113 11.17 -1.92 14.71
C ASN A 113 10.81 -0.44 14.91
N ALA A 114 9.91 0.10 14.07
CA ALA A 114 9.50 1.50 14.14
C ALA A 114 8.38 1.77 15.17
N GLY A 115 7.86 0.74 15.83
CA GLY A 115 6.76 0.85 16.81
C GLY A 115 5.40 1.18 16.18
N PHE A 116 5.21 0.91 14.89
CA PHE A 116 3.94 1.12 14.19
C PHE A 116 2.97 0.01 14.57
N ARG A 117 1.82 0.40 15.13
CA ARG A 117 0.84 -0.53 15.70
C ARG A 117 -0.59 -0.02 15.58
N THR A 118 -0.83 0.96 14.73
CA THR A 118 -2.17 1.48 14.46
C THR A 118 -2.46 1.32 12.98
N ALA A 119 -3.65 0.81 12.67
CA ALA A 119 -4.14 0.64 11.31
C ALA A 119 -5.57 1.18 11.20
N SER A 120 -6.03 1.39 9.97
CA SER A 120 -7.46 1.59 9.69
C SER A 120 -8.01 0.37 8.97
N LEU A 121 -9.34 0.24 8.93
CA LEU A 121 -9.98 -0.78 8.12
C LEU A 121 -9.79 -0.51 6.63
N ALA A 122 -9.48 -1.56 5.87
CA ALA A 122 -9.09 -1.47 4.47
C ALA A 122 -10.14 -0.79 3.56
N ASN A 123 -11.40 -0.83 3.95
CA ASN A 123 -12.52 -0.21 3.23
C ASN A 123 -12.92 1.15 3.80
N GLU A 124 -12.23 1.70 4.81
CA GLU A 124 -12.59 2.98 5.44
C GLU A 124 -11.49 4.04 5.37
N GLY A 125 -10.22 3.63 5.42
CA GLY A 125 -9.13 4.59 5.41
C GLY A 125 -7.75 3.96 5.51
N PHE A 126 -6.77 4.85 5.72
CA PHE A 126 -5.38 4.50 6.02
C PHE A 126 -4.92 5.27 7.24
N VAL A 127 -4.18 4.60 8.12
CA VAL A 127 -3.31 5.29 9.09
C VAL A 127 -1.94 5.43 8.45
N THR A 128 -1.37 6.64 8.54
CA THR A 128 -0.08 6.95 7.96
C THR A 128 0.96 7.25 9.04
N TYR A 129 2.19 6.85 8.76
CA TYR A 129 3.37 7.19 9.57
C TYR A 129 4.39 7.84 8.67
N THR A 130 4.98 8.95 9.12
CA THR A 130 6.03 9.65 8.38
C THR A 130 7.33 9.60 9.17
N LEU A 131 8.36 8.99 8.58
CA LEU A 131 9.72 9.02 9.10
C LEU A 131 10.61 9.91 8.23
N PRO A 132 11.60 10.60 8.82
CA PRO A 132 12.65 11.25 8.04
C PRO A 132 13.35 10.24 7.11
N PRO A 133 13.78 10.62 5.90
CA PRO A 133 14.32 9.68 4.91
C PRO A 133 15.46 8.78 5.41
N ARG A 134 16.37 9.33 6.22
CA ARG A 134 17.48 8.56 6.81
C ARG A 134 16.98 7.51 7.81
N ALA A 135 16.08 7.91 8.70
CA ALA A 135 15.49 6.99 9.68
C ALA A 135 14.71 5.85 8.98
N MET A 136 13.92 6.18 7.95
CA MET A 136 13.22 5.17 7.16
C MET A 136 14.17 4.18 6.49
N LEU A 137 15.28 4.67 5.92
CA LEU A 137 16.28 3.81 5.28
C LEU A 137 16.95 2.89 6.29
N ASP A 138 17.26 3.39 7.48
CA ASP A 138 17.88 2.58 8.54
C ASP A 138 16.90 1.52 9.07
N GLU A 139 15.61 1.84 9.21
CA GLU A 139 14.61 0.83 9.57
C GLU A 139 14.40 -0.23 8.48
N LEU A 140 14.40 0.17 7.20
CA LEU A 140 14.34 -0.78 6.09
C LEU A 140 15.56 -1.71 6.08
N ARG A 141 16.77 -1.18 6.29
CA ARG A 141 18.00 -2.00 6.39
C ARG A 141 17.92 -2.99 7.54
N ARG A 142 17.42 -2.56 8.70
CA ARG A 142 17.18 -3.46 9.84
C ARG A 142 16.14 -4.53 9.54
N ALA A 143 15.02 -4.16 8.93
CA ALA A 143 13.95 -5.09 8.57
C ALA A 143 14.36 -6.10 7.47
N LEU A 144 15.32 -5.73 6.61
CA LEU A 144 15.90 -6.64 5.62
C LEU A 144 16.87 -7.65 6.23
N ASN A 145 17.42 -7.41 7.43
CA ASN A 145 18.30 -8.34 8.10
C ASN A 145 17.50 -9.42 8.84
N PRO A 146 17.49 -10.70 8.37
CA PRO A 146 16.72 -11.76 9.02
C PRO A 146 17.28 -12.18 10.38
N ALA A 147 18.53 -11.81 10.71
CA ALA A 147 19.13 -12.06 12.01
C ALA A 147 18.73 -11.03 13.08
N ALA A 148 17.96 -9.99 12.70
CA ALA A 148 17.44 -9.04 13.67
C ALA A 148 16.45 -9.75 14.62
N PRO A 149 16.51 -9.48 15.94
CA PRO A 149 15.59 -10.08 16.89
C PRO A 149 14.14 -9.75 16.51
N ALA A 150 13.25 -10.74 16.62
CA ALA A 150 11.83 -10.51 16.46
C ALA A 150 11.36 -9.48 17.49
N THR A 151 10.72 -8.41 17.04
CA THR A 151 10.06 -7.47 17.95
C THR A 151 8.92 -8.20 18.67
N GLN A 152 8.74 -7.92 19.96
CA GLN A 152 7.63 -8.50 20.72
C GLN A 152 6.29 -8.12 20.08
N ALA A 153 5.38 -9.09 19.98
CA ALA A 153 4.02 -8.84 19.51
C ALA A 153 3.30 -7.92 20.50
N VAL A 154 2.98 -6.72 20.07
CA VAL A 154 2.17 -5.74 20.81
C VAL A 154 0.82 -5.65 20.12
N PRO A 155 -0.30 -5.60 20.86
CA PRO A 155 -1.63 -5.49 20.25
C PRO A 155 -1.74 -4.22 19.41
N TRP A 156 -2.34 -4.40 18.24
CA TRP A 156 -2.65 -3.34 17.30
C TRP A 156 -3.91 -2.58 17.73
N ARG A 157 -3.92 -1.30 17.41
CA ARG A 157 -5.08 -0.43 17.52
C ARG A 157 -5.71 -0.22 16.14
N ILE A 158 -7.04 -0.16 16.10
CA ILE A 158 -7.79 0.15 14.89
C ILE A 158 -8.38 1.56 15.00
N LEU A 159 -8.12 2.40 14.01
CA LEU A 159 -8.77 3.71 13.86
C LEU A 159 -9.82 3.68 12.75
N SER A 160 -10.99 4.22 13.06
CA SER A 160 -12.06 4.44 12.10
C SER A 160 -12.61 5.86 12.22
N ASN A 161 -13.10 6.39 11.11
CA ASN A 161 -13.89 7.62 11.07
C ASN A 161 -15.40 7.40 11.15
N ARG A 162 -15.83 6.18 11.50
CA ARG A 162 -17.24 5.82 11.67
C ARG A 162 -17.49 5.30 13.07
N ARG A 163 -18.41 5.94 13.79
CA ARG A 163 -18.75 5.52 15.16
C ARG A 163 -19.28 4.09 15.20
N THR A 164 -20.14 3.73 14.25
CA THR A 164 -20.75 2.39 14.16
C THR A 164 -19.72 1.28 14.00
N THR A 165 -18.65 1.53 13.26
CA THR A 165 -17.53 0.60 13.10
C THR A 165 -16.79 0.40 14.43
N ILE A 166 -16.50 1.50 15.15
CA ILE A 166 -15.85 1.45 16.47
C ILE A 166 -16.70 0.66 17.47
N ASP A 167 -17.99 0.94 17.54
CA ASP A 167 -18.88 0.25 18.48
C ASP A 167 -18.92 -1.26 18.19
N THR A 168 -18.99 -1.63 16.91
CA THR A 168 -18.97 -3.04 16.47
C THR A 168 -17.67 -3.73 16.83
N LEU A 169 -16.51 -3.11 16.52
CA LEU A 169 -15.20 -3.67 16.82
C LEU A 169 -14.97 -3.83 18.34
N ASN A 170 -15.34 -2.82 19.13
CA ASN A 170 -15.20 -2.88 20.58
C ASN A 170 -16.13 -3.96 21.19
N SER A 171 -17.32 -4.18 20.62
CA SER A 171 -18.24 -5.24 21.08
C SER A 171 -17.69 -6.67 20.90
N VAL A 172 -16.70 -6.85 20.03
CA VAL A 172 -16.00 -8.13 19.80
C VAL A 172 -14.59 -8.14 20.39
N GLY A 173 -14.31 -7.23 21.33
CA GLY A 173 -13.06 -7.19 22.08
C GLY A 173 -11.87 -6.60 21.33
N ALA A 174 -12.07 -5.94 20.19
CA ALA A 174 -10.99 -5.25 19.50
C ALA A 174 -10.63 -3.93 20.19
N HIS A 175 -9.37 -3.50 20.06
CA HIS A 175 -8.96 -2.17 20.51
C HIS A 175 -9.18 -1.17 19.39
N SER A 176 -10.34 -0.52 19.38
CA SER A 176 -10.69 0.46 18.36
C SER A 176 -11.09 1.83 18.93
N GLU A 177 -10.63 2.88 18.25
CA GLU A 177 -10.89 4.27 18.62
C GLU A 177 -11.23 5.13 17.40
N MET A 178 -11.94 6.25 17.62
CA MET A 178 -12.17 7.22 16.56
C MET A 178 -10.84 7.77 16.04
N HIS A 179 -10.77 8.08 14.74
CA HIS A 179 -9.57 8.67 14.12
C HIS A 179 -9.13 10.00 14.76
N THR A 180 -9.96 10.64 15.57
CA THR A 180 -9.57 11.83 16.35
C THR A 180 -8.59 11.52 17.49
N ALA A 181 -8.42 10.25 17.85
CA ALA A 181 -7.46 9.77 18.86
C ALA A 181 -6.10 9.39 18.27
N LEU A 182 -5.73 9.96 17.12
CA LEU A 182 -4.40 9.79 16.52
C LEU A 182 -3.31 10.23 17.49
N LEU A 183 -2.21 9.48 17.52
CA LEU A 183 -1.00 9.92 18.19
C LEU A 183 -0.29 11.01 17.35
N PRO A 184 0.58 11.85 17.94
CA PRO A 184 1.29 12.90 17.20
C PRO A 184 2.11 12.42 16.01
N THR A 185 2.49 11.15 15.98
CA THR A 185 3.27 10.51 14.91
C THR A 185 2.39 9.87 13.82
N GLU A 186 1.07 9.92 13.97
CA GLU A 186 0.09 9.28 13.11
C GLU A 186 -0.71 10.30 12.30
N GLY A 187 -0.97 9.97 11.04
CA GLY A 187 -1.99 10.63 10.22
C GLY A 187 -3.13 9.67 9.88
N TYR A 188 -4.24 10.23 9.38
CA TYR A 188 -5.37 9.44 8.88
C TYR A 188 -5.84 9.97 7.53
N ILE A 189 -5.97 9.08 6.55
CA ILE A 189 -6.49 9.38 5.22
C ILE A 189 -7.82 8.62 5.06
N PRO A 190 -8.97 9.31 5.10
CA PRO A 190 -10.27 8.67 4.91
C PRO A 190 -10.50 8.28 3.43
N LEU A 191 -11.24 7.20 3.20
CA LEU A 191 -11.79 6.87 1.87
C LEU A 191 -13.13 7.57 1.59
N PHE A 192 -13.81 8.04 2.63
CA PHE A 192 -15.09 8.75 2.57
C PHE A 192 -15.22 9.70 3.76
N GLU A 193 -16.13 10.67 3.68
CA GLU A 193 -16.38 11.62 4.76
C GLU A 193 -16.85 10.93 6.07
N ALA A 194 -16.53 11.55 7.21
CA ALA A 194 -16.86 11.00 8.53
C ALA A 194 -18.38 11.03 8.77
N ASN A 195 -18.89 9.97 9.41
CA ASN A 195 -20.30 9.79 9.78
C ASN A 195 -20.42 9.24 11.20
#